data_AF-A0A7C2E8P7-F1
#
_entry.id   AF-A0A7C2E8P7-F1
#
_cell.length_a   1.000
_cell.length_b   1.000
_cell.length_c   1.000
_cell.angle_alpha   90.00
_cell.angle_beta   90.00
_cell.angle_gamma   90.00
#
_symmetry.space_group_name_H-M   'P 1'
#
loop_
_entity.id
_entity.type
_entity.pdbx_description
1 polymer ?
#
loop_
_entity_poly.entity_id
_entity_poly.type
_entity_poly.pdbx_seq_one_letter_code
_entity_poly.pdbx_strand_id
1 'polypeptide(L)'
;TEKEVLVIPATAITEGFAGMVAYDPREGLEVNGPRMLEALERIKTGAVTVAVRDSSHKGLKIRKGDHIGLYSGDIVAASGSARETSRLLLERMLENGDELACVISGAEARDEDERDIVAFLEEKGLEVELIRGGQPVYEYIFGVE
;
A
#
# COMPACT_ATOMS: atom_id res chain seq x y z
N THR A 1 -26.53 -0.85 -29.01
CA THR A 1 -27.05 -0.27 -27.76
C THR A 1 -25.98 0.63 -27.19
N GLU A 2 -26.34 1.86 -26.84
CA GLU A 2 -25.45 2.76 -26.09
C GLU A 2 -25.32 2.27 -24.65
N LYS A 3 -24.14 2.43 -24.06
CA LYS A 3 -23.86 2.10 -22.66
C LYS A 3 -23.18 3.27 -22.00
N GLU A 4 -23.58 3.59 -20.78
CA GLU A 4 -22.87 4.54 -19.93
C GLU A 4 -21.73 3.81 -19.21
N VAL A 5 -20.55 4.43 -19.22
CA VAL A 5 -19.33 3.87 -18.64
C VAL A 5 -18.61 4.97 -17.87
N LEU A 6 -18.24 4.68 -16.62
CA LEU A 6 -17.40 5.52 -15.78
C LEU A 6 -16.07 4.80 -15.52
N VAL A 7 -14.96 5.54 -15.64
CA VAL A 7 -13.62 5.05 -15.34
C VAL A 7 -13.24 5.51 -13.94
N ILE A 8 -12.91 4.57 -13.07
CA ILE A 8 -12.39 4.84 -11.72
C ILE A 8 -10.85 4.88 -11.81
N PRO A 9 -10.20 6.03 -11.54
CA PRO A 9 -8.78 6.24 -11.85
C PRO A 9 -7.85 5.74 -10.74
N ALA A 10 -7.97 4.48 -10.32
CA ALA A 10 -7.04 3.89 -9.35
C ALA A 10 -5.63 3.83 -9.93
N THR A 11 -4.64 4.26 -9.13
CA THR A 11 -3.22 4.27 -9.47
C THR A 11 -2.43 3.22 -8.69
N ALA A 12 -2.98 2.74 -7.58
CA ALA A 12 -2.44 1.65 -6.78
C ALA A 12 -3.38 0.42 -6.75
N ILE A 13 -2.82 -0.74 -6.42
CA ILE A 13 -3.57 -2.00 -6.30
C ILE A 13 -4.59 -1.92 -5.15
N THR A 14 -4.19 -1.36 -4.01
CA THR A 14 -5.03 -1.23 -2.81
C THR A 14 -6.18 -0.25 -3.01
N GLU A 15 -5.95 0.86 -3.70
CA GLU A 15 -7.01 1.76 -4.21
C GLU A 15 -8.03 1.00 -5.06
N GLY A 16 -7.56 0.14 -5.97
CA GLY A 16 -8.43 -0.70 -6.79
C GLY A 16 -9.31 -1.65 -5.96
N PHE A 17 -8.74 -2.30 -4.94
CA PHE A 17 -9.50 -3.15 -4.02
C PHE A 17 -10.53 -2.37 -3.22
N ALA A 18 -10.17 -1.20 -2.67
CA ALA A 18 -11.10 -0.35 -1.95
C ALA A 18 -12.30 0.06 -2.84
N GLY A 19 -12.03 0.45 -4.08
CA GLY A 19 -13.08 0.74 -5.06
C GLY A 19 -13.97 -0.48 -5.33
N MET A 20 -13.40 -1.68 -5.49
CA MET A 20 -14.19 -2.90 -5.70
C MET A 20 -15.04 -3.28 -4.50
N VAL A 21 -14.56 -3.08 -3.28
CA VAL A 21 -15.31 -3.34 -2.04
C VAL A 21 -16.46 -2.34 -1.87
N ALA A 22 -16.26 -1.09 -2.30
CA ALA A 22 -17.27 -0.04 -2.25
C ALA A 22 -18.41 -0.21 -3.27
N TYR A 23 -18.22 -1.03 -4.31
CA TYR A 23 -19.19 -1.27 -5.38
C TYR A 23 -20.41 -2.09 -4.90
N ASP A 24 -21.62 -1.61 -5.19
CA ASP A 24 -22.87 -2.36 -4.98
C ASP A 24 -23.51 -2.72 -6.34
N PRO A 25 -23.65 -4.02 -6.69
CA PRO A 25 -24.23 -4.44 -7.96
C PRO A 25 -25.73 -4.11 -8.11
N ARG A 26 -26.39 -3.63 -7.06
CA ARG A 26 -27.80 -3.23 -7.07
C ARG A 26 -28.00 -1.74 -7.42
N GLU A 27 -26.92 -0.96 -7.40
CA GLU A 27 -26.95 0.49 -7.57
C GLU A 27 -26.48 0.92 -8.97
N GLY A 28 -26.92 2.10 -9.41
CA GLY A 28 -26.54 2.69 -10.70
C GLY A 28 -25.16 3.39 -10.70
N LEU A 29 -24.75 3.92 -11.86
CA LEU A 29 -23.47 4.63 -12.02
C LEU A 29 -23.39 5.90 -11.14
N GLU A 30 -24.50 6.59 -10.99
CA GLU A 30 -24.65 7.82 -10.22
C GLU A 30 -24.40 7.66 -8.72
N VAL A 31 -24.61 6.44 -8.20
CA VAL A 31 -24.31 6.09 -6.80
C VAL A 31 -22.94 5.41 -6.70
N ASN A 32 -22.69 4.38 -7.52
CA ASN A 32 -21.44 3.63 -7.47
C ASN A 32 -20.22 4.49 -7.81
N GLY A 33 -20.33 5.40 -8.78
CA GLY A 33 -19.22 6.24 -9.21
C GLY A 33 -18.62 7.08 -8.07
N PRO A 34 -19.40 7.98 -7.47
CA PRO A 34 -18.93 8.78 -6.33
C PRO A 34 -18.47 7.92 -5.15
N ARG A 35 -19.18 6.83 -4.86
CA ARG A 35 -18.84 5.93 -3.75
C ARG A 35 -17.49 5.25 -3.92
N MET A 36 -17.21 4.74 -5.12
CA MET A 36 -15.92 4.14 -5.45
C MET A 36 -14.80 5.19 -5.44
N LEU A 37 -15.06 6.39 -5.96
CA LEU A 37 -14.08 7.48 -5.94
C LEU A 37 -13.73 7.92 -4.51
N GLU A 38 -14.72 8.06 -3.64
CA GLU A 38 -14.50 8.39 -2.22
C GLU A 38 -13.67 7.30 -1.51
N ALA A 39 -13.93 6.02 -1.82
CA ALA A 39 -13.14 4.92 -1.27
C ALA A 39 -11.67 5.00 -1.70
N LEU A 40 -11.37 5.39 -2.94
CA LEU A 40 -9.99 5.59 -3.39
C LEU A 40 -9.28 6.71 -2.62
N GLU A 41 -9.95 7.84 -2.38
CA GLU A 41 -9.35 9.02 -1.75
C GLU A 41 -8.96 8.80 -0.28
N ARG A 42 -9.57 7.82 0.39
CA ARG A 42 -9.28 7.48 1.78
C ARG A 42 -8.04 6.60 1.94
N ILE A 43 -7.59 5.94 0.87
CA ILE A 43 -6.50 4.98 0.95
C ILE A 43 -5.15 5.68 0.84
N LYS A 44 -4.36 5.58 1.90
CA LYS A 44 -2.94 5.89 1.88
C LYS A 44 -2.17 4.71 1.30
N THR A 45 -1.39 4.95 0.24
CA THR A 45 -0.69 3.89 -0.49
C THR A 45 0.80 3.91 -0.21
N GLY A 46 1.34 2.75 0.13
CA GLY A 46 2.75 2.54 0.39
C GLY A 46 3.28 1.31 -0.32
N ALA A 47 4.59 1.29 -0.58
CA ALA A 47 5.24 0.08 -1.11
C ALA A 47 6.70 -0.01 -0.67
N VAL A 48 7.21 -1.24 -0.55
CA VAL A 48 8.62 -1.54 -0.33
C VAL A 48 9.18 -2.31 -1.52
N THR A 49 10.32 -1.86 -2.04
CA THR A 49 11.03 -2.49 -3.15
C THR A 49 12.55 -2.35 -2.96
N VAL A 50 13.34 -2.92 -3.86
CA VAL A 50 14.80 -2.95 -3.78
C VAL A 50 15.43 -1.94 -4.74
N ALA A 51 16.39 -1.15 -4.22
CA ALA A 51 17.15 -0.21 -5.00
C ALA A 51 18.08 -0.92 -5.99
N VAL A 52 17.91 -0.64 -7.29
CA VAL A 52 18.74 -1.25 -8.35
C VAL A 52 20.09 -0.56 -8.58
N ARG A 53 20.29 0.62 -7.98
CA ARG A 53 21.50 1.44 -8.10
C ARG A 53 21.68 2.34 -6.89
N ASP A 54 22.91 2.79 -6.69
CA ASP A 54 23.20 3.85 -5.73
C ASP A 54 22.51 5.15 -6.16
N SER A 55 21.91 5.84 -5.20
CA SER A 55 21.27 7.13 -5.43
C SER A 55 21.15 7.93 -4.13
N SER A 56 20.68 9.17 -4.25
CA SER A 56 20.30 9.96 -3.10
C SER A 56 18.99 10.66 -3.37
N HIS A 57 18.07 10.63 -2.40
CA HIS A 57 16.77 11.28 -2.53
C HIS A 57 16.45 12.05 -1.25
N LYS A 58 16.20 13.36 -1.35
CA LYS A 58 15.88 14.23 -0.19
C LYS A 58 16.82 14.06 1.02
N GLY A 59 18.10 13.80 0.76
CA GLY A 59 19.13 13.59 1.80
C GLY A 59 19.27 12.15 2.29
N LEU A 60 18.37 11.23 1.94
CA LEU A 60 18.56 9.79 2.14
C LEU A 60 19.62 9.28 1.17
N LYS A 61 20.66 8.62 1.69
CA LYS A 61 21.62 7.87 0.87
C LYS A 61 21.08 6.46 0.67
N ILE A 62 20.97 6.05 -0.59
CA ILE A 62 20.42 4.76 -0.97
C ILE A 62 21.52 4.01 -1.71
N ARG A 63 21.88 2.83 -1.24
CA ARG A 63 22.82 1.94 -1.91
C ARG A 63 22.05 0.94 -2.75
N LYS A 64 22.69 0.45 -3.81
CA LYS A 64 22.19 -0.71 -4.55
C LYS A 64 22.00 -1.88 -3.59
N GLY A 65 20.82 -2.49 -3.62
CA GLY A 65 20.42 -3.58 -2.76
C GLY A 65 19.73 -3.15 -1.46
N ASP A 66 19.72 -1.86 -1.12
CA ASP A 66 18.90 -1.37 -0.01
C ASP A 66 17.41 -1.52 -0.37
N HIS A 67 16.60 -1.79 0.63
CA HIS A 67 15.15 -1.71 0.53
C HIS A 67 14.73 -0.24 0.66
N ILE A 68 13.79 0.20 -0.15
CA ILE A 68 13.27 1.56 -0.18
C ILE A 68 11.75 1.55 0.04
N GLY A 69 11.28 2.45 0.89
CA GLY A 69 9.88 2.66 1.20
C GLY A 69 9.34 3.84 0.41
N LEU A 70 8.29 3.60 -0.36
CA LEU A 70 7.58 4.55 -1.18
C LEU A 70 6.27 4.92 -0.48
N TYR A 71 6.04 6.21 -0.25
CA TYR A 71 4.75 6.73 0.20
C TYR A 71 4.20 7.65 -0.89
N SER A 72 3.04 7.29 -1.46
CA SER A 72 2.44 8.02 -2.60
C SER A 72 3.43 8.29 -3.74
N GLY A 73 4.29 7.30 -4.03
CA GLY A 73 5.30 7.35 -5.08
C GLY A 73 6.62 8.05 -4.72
N ASP A 74 6.75 8.66 -3.55
CA ASP A 74 7.97 9.33 -3.09
C ASP A 74 8.79 8.44 -2.14
N ILE A 75 10.12 8.46 -2.27
CA ILE A 75 10.99 7.67 -1.38
C ILE A 75 11.09 8.37 -0.02
N VAL A 76 10.56 7.73 1.01
CA VAL A 76 10.52 8.27 2.39
C VAL A 76 11.34 7.47 3.39
N ALA A 77 11.71 6.23 3.04
CA ALA A 77 12.52 5.34 3.86
C ALA A 77 13.53 4.57 3.01
N ALA A 78 14.68 4.23 3.58
CA ALA A 78 15.66 3.35 2.97
C ALA A 78 16.47 2.64 4.05
N SER A 79 16.65 1.33 3.94
CA SER A 79 17.46 0.54 4.88
C SER A 79 17.96 -0.77 4.24
N GLY A 80 18.87 -1.46 4.93
CA GLY A 80 19.39 -2.75 4.48
C GLY A 80 18.44 -3.94 4.68
N SER A 81 17.20 -3.73 5.14
CA SER A 81 16.22 -4.81 5.32
C SER A 81 14.80 -4.37 4.99
N ALA A 82 14.02 -5.30 4.43
CA ALA A 82 12.62 -5.11 4.12
C ALA A 82 11.80 -4.72 5.35
N ARG A 83 11.97 -5.47 6.46
CA ARG A 83 11.27 -5.24 7.73
C ARG A 83 11.47 -3.84 8.29
N GLU A 84 12.72 -3.39 8.42
CA GLU A 84 13.02 -2.05 8.95
C GLU A 84 12.48 -0.97 8.02
N THR A 85 12.63 -1.16 6.70
CA THR A 85 12.10 -0.22 5.72
C THR A 85 10.58 -0.13 5.77
N SER A 86 9.87 -1.26 5.90
CA SER A 86 8.42 -1.31 6.10
C SER A 86 8.01 -0.57 7.35
N ARG A 87 8.72 -0.76 8.48
CA ARG A 87 8.43 -0.04 9.73
C ARG A 87 8.61 1.47 9.57
N LEU A 88 9.74 1.90 9.00
CA LEU A 88 10.01 3.33 8.75
C LEU A 88 8.98 3.95 7.80
N LEU A 89 8.54 3.21 6.79
CA LEU A 89 7.50 3.63 5.87
C LEU A 89 6.15 3.79 6.60
N LEU A 90 5.72 2.77 7.34
CA LEU A 90 4.46 2.77 8.07
C LEU A 90 4.42 3.87 9.14
N GLU A 91 5.53 4.13 9.84
CA GLU A 91 5.64 5.28 10.76
C GLU A 91 5.42 6.64 10.09
N ARG A 92 5.60 6.75 8.77
CA ARG A 92 5.30 7.95 7.98
C ARG A 92 3.88 7.96 7.40
N MET A 93 3.28 6.79 7.21
CA MET A 93 1.95 6.65 6.63
C MET A 93 0.85 6.74 7.69
N LEU A 94 1.08 6.18 8.87
CA LEU A 94 0.07 6.06 9.90
C LEU A 94 -0.23 7.40 10.57
N GLU A 95 -1.51 7.70 10.71
CA GLU A 95 -2.04 8.89 11.36
C GLU A 95 -3.11 8.51 12.41
N ASN A 96 -3.53 9.47 13.23
CA ASN A 96 -4.57 9.20 14.22
C ASN A 96 -5.92 9.03 13.52
N GLY A 97 -6.54 7.86 13.68
CA GLY A 97 -7.86 7.56 13.11
C GLY A 97 -7.84 6.49 12.03
N ASP A 98 -6.66 5.99 11.64
CA ASP A 98 -6.56 4.81 10.78
C ASP A 98 -7.08 3.57 11.51
N GLU A 99 -7.88 2.76 10.83
CA GLU A 99 -8.56 1.60 11.38
C GLU A 99 -8.15 0.29 10.69
N LEU A 100 -7.79 0.35 9.40
CA LEU A 100 -7.51 -0.83 8.59
C LEU A 100 -6.17 -0.71 7.84
N ALA A 101 -5.39 -1.78 7.86
CA ALA A 101 -4.19 -1.92 7.04
C ALA A 101 -4.25 -3.19 6.19
N CYS A 102 -4.30 -3.03 4.88
CA CYS A 102 -4.08 -4.09 3.91
C CYS A 102 -2.58 -4.22 3.61
N VAL A 103 -2.03 -5.42 3.83
CA VAL A 103 -0.64 -5.77 3.55
C VAL A 103 -0.62 -6.82 2.44
N ILE A 104 -0.04 -6.49 1.30
CA ILE A 104 0.13 -7.43 0.19
C ILE A 104 1.59 -7.83 0.08
N SER A 105 1.91 -9.09 0.38
CA SER A 105 3.26 -9.60 0.34
C SER A 105 3.67 -10.15 -1.03
N GLY A 106 4.91 -9.86 -1.42
CA GLY A 106 5.51 -10.23 -2.71
C GLY A 106 6.18 -11.60 -2.68
N ALA A 107 6.74 -12.00 -3.83
CA ALA A 107 7.37 -13.31 -3.98
C ALA A 107 8.58 -13.53 -3.06
N GLU A 108 9.31 -12.45 -2.76
CA GLU A 108 10.52 -12.46 -1.92
C GLU A 108 10.22 -12.09 -0.45
N ALA A 109 8.95 -11.92 -0.09
CA ALA A 109 8.56 -11.62 1.29
C ALA A 109 8.85 -12.81 2.20
N ARG A 110 9.39 -12.53 3.39
CA ARG A 110 9.73 -13.56 4.39
C ARG A 110 8.62 -13.64 5.43
N ASP A 111 8.21 -14.86 5.79
CA ASP A 111 7.19 -15.11 6.81
C ASP A 111 7.50 -14.42 8.15
N GLU A 112 8.78 -14.32 8.53
CA GLU A 112 9.22 -13.64 9.76
C GLU A 112 8.99 -12.13 9.69
N ASP A 113 9.33 -11.51 8.56
CA ASP A 113 9.11 -10.08 8.34
C ASP A 113 7.62 -9.75 8.24
N GLU A 114 6.82 -10.62 7.59
CA GLU A 114 5.35 -10.51 7.55
C GLU A 114 4.76 -10.44 8.96
N ARG A 115 5.15 -11.37 9.84
CA ARG A 115 4.65 -11.41 11.23
C ARG A 115 5.04 -10.17 12.01
N ASP A 116 6.28 -9.70 11.86
CA ASP A 116 6.76 -8.50 12.54
C ASP A 116 6.00 -7.24 12.06
N ILE A 117 5.69 -7.15 10.77
CA ILE A 117 4.92 -6.04 10.19
C ILE A 117 3.47 -6.07 10.67
N VAL A 118 2.83 -7.24 10.64
CA VAL A 118 1.45 -7.42 11.13
C VAL A 118 1.36 -7.05 12.62
N ALA A 119 2.25 -7.60 13.45
CA ALA A 119 2.28 -7.30 14.88
C ALA A 119 2.49 -5.79 15.14
N PHE A 120 3.36 -5.13 14.37
CA PHE A 120 3.54 -3.68 14.49
C PHE A 120 2.26 -2.89 14.18
N LEU A 121 1.50 -3.27 13.16
CA LEU A 121 0.24 -2.61 12.79
C LEU A 121 -0.85 -2.88 13.83
N GLU A 122 -0.96 -4.12 14.32
CA GLU A 122 -1.90 -4.48 15.40
C GLU A 122 -1.58 -3.74 16.71
N GLU A 123 -0.30 -3.57 17.06
CA GLU A 123 0.15 -2.76 18.20
C GLU A 123 -0.24 -1.28 18.08
N LYS A 124 -0.39 -0.78 16.84
CA LYS A 124 -0.90 0.56 16.54
C LYS A 124 -2.43 0.65 16.60
N GLY A 125 -3.11 -0.49 16.80
CA GLY A 125 -4.56 -0.58 16.93
C GLY A 125 -5.32 -0.78 15.63
N LEU A 126 -4.63 -1.09 14.53
CA LEU A 126 -5.26 -1.34 13.23
C LEU A 126 -5.69 -2.81 13.12
N GLU A 127 -6.81 -3.03 12.44
CA GLU A 127 -7.14 -4.34 11.87
C GLU A 127 -6.23 -4.59 10.66
N VAL A 128 -5.69 -5.81 10.54
CA VAL A 128 -4.72 -6.13 9.48
C VAL A 128 -5.25 -7.22 8.57
N GLU A 129 -5.33 -6.93 7.27
CA GLU A 129 -5.61 -7.90 6.23
C GLU A 129 -4.31 -8.24 5.49
N LEU A 130 -3.81 -9.46 5.67
CA LEU A 130 -2.62 -9.96 4.98
C LEU A 130 -3.00 -10.77 3.75
N ILE A 131 -2.54 -10.33 2.58
CA ILE A 131 -2.75 -10.98 1.28
C ILE A 131 -1.41 -11.41 0.70
N ARG A 132 -1.27 -12.69 0.36
CA ARG A 132 -0.07 -13.21 -0.34
C ARG A 132 -0.21 -12.97 -1.84
N GLY A 133 0.23 -11.81 -2.30
CA GLY A 133 0.10 -11.38 -3.70
C GLY A 133 1.13 -12.01 -4.63
N GLY A 134 2.33 -12.32 -4.13
CA GLY A 134 3.38 -12.98 -4.91
C GLY A 134 3.94 -12.13 -6.05
N GLN A 135 3.72 -10.80 -6.03
CA GLN A 135 4.27 -9.91 -7.04
C GLN A 135 5.81 -9.90 -7.00
N PRO A 136 6.50 -9.79 -8.16
CA PRO A 136 7.96 -9.96 -8.23
C PRO A 136 8.76 -8.68 -7.94
N VAL A 137 8.14 -7.50 -7.99
CA VAL A 137 8.86 -6.21 -7.91
C VAL A 137 8.75 -5.57 -6.52
N TYR A 138 7.55 -5.58 -5.95
CA TYR A 138 7.30 -5.00 -4.63
C TYR A 138 7.27 -6.13 -3.60
N GLU A 139 8.17 -6.07 -2.63
CA GLU A 139 8.17 -7.04 -1.54
C GLU A 139 6.95 -6.86 -0.64
N TYR A 140 6.52 -5.62 -0.45
CA TYR A 140 5.29 -5.29 0.27
C TYR A 140 4.58 -4.14 -0.43
N ILE A 141 3.24 -4.21 -0.45
CA ILE A 141 2.36 -3.09 -0.80
C ILE A 141 1.43 -2.89 0.38
N PHE A 142 1.21 -1.63 0.76
CA PHE A 142 0.39 -1.22 1.88
C PHE A 142 -0.76 -0.34 1.39
N GLY A 143 -1.95 -0.60 1.92
CA GLY A 143 -3.09 0.30 1.85
C GLY A 143 -3.57 0.54 3.27
N VAL A 144 -3.64 1.80 3.69
CA VAL A 144 -4.13 2.17 5.02
C VAL A 144 -5.33 3.09 4.86
N GLU A 145 -6.40 2.80 5.59
CA GLU A 145 -7.62 3.61 5.73
C GLU A 145 -7.83 4.03 7.18
#